data_AF-A0AAD8UUZ8-F1
#
_entry.id   AF-A0AAD8UUZ8-F1
#
_cell.length_a   1.000
_cell.length_b   1.000
_cell.length_c   1.000
_cell.angle_alpha   90.00
_cell.angle_beta   90.00
_cell.angle_gamma   90.00
#
_symmetry.space_group_name_H-M   'P 1'
#
loop_
_entity.id
_entity.type
_entity.pdbx_description
1 polymer ?
#
loop_
_entity_poly.entity_id
_entity_poly.type
_entity_poly.pdbx_seq_one_letter_code
_entity_poly.pdbx_strand_id
1 'polypeptide(L)'
;MRPSQPQIAVQKKSVGVIKLLLDKGLACFLQDPWSNSVECNRYPFLLYQLKSLGQPSRYHDLEPTLRRLFLDNFLDDFLEDSKQVSVLLEFGISLSFLRLLLKRNNHMNTSFSFLTRLFHFRLVAVNCSWEACEIYSIFPEARCLDAHPGILAYSRNIKGYALFHSFVIGMAGNFTRKSCHPNPDQWAVSRDLWKRLLHDSIRLDYSSLHHIDRTSVWSKNKFMSSPLIAVINSVMAADYSILCTAEQVCKSLVATLSEWVTILSSSDVELLDYGREERHMYEQGLTAVSQRWAPWNYESRGTTRFSLLGITYGSSPSHWRLWWTYEYEDYAGEFWNMIQDEASKVPGAWVDDSWDPDDYREEVWDRLQAWEDEQPIPLIWSEHRRVRPPI
;
A
#
# COMPACT_ATOMS: atom_id res chain seq x y z
N MET A 1 -21.76 -19.09 -21.09
CA MET A 1 -20.87 -20.27 -21.24
C MET A 1 -21.18 -21.25 -20.12
N ARG A 2 -21.24 -22.57 -20.39
CA ARG A 2 -21.37 -23.55 -19.31
C ARG A 2 -20.04 -23.67 -18.56
N PRO A 3 -20.03 -23.72 -17.21
CA PRO A 3 -18.80 -23.89 -16.46
C PRO A 3 -18.14 -25.23 -16.79
N SER A 4 -16.81 -25.26 -16.80
CA SER A 4 -16.05 -26.49 -17.02
C SER A 4 -16.25 -27.47 -15.85
N GLN A 5 -16.09 -28.78 -16.07
CA GLN A 5 -16.20 -29.78 -14.99
C GLN A 5 -15.32 -29.47 -13.76
N PRO A 6 -14.07 -28.99 -13.91
CA PRO A 6 -13.26 -28.53 -12.79
C PRO A 6 -13.93 -27.41 -11.99
N GLN A 7 -14.57 -26.44 -12.65
CA GLN A 7 -15.26 -25.33 -11.97
C GLN A 7 -16.43 -25.82 -11.11
N ILE A 8 -17.18 -26.84 -11.55
CA ILE A 8 -18.29 -27.42 -10.79
C ILE A 8 -17.78 -28.16 -9.54
N ALA A 9 -16.68 -28.91 -9.65
CA ALA A 9 -16.06 -29.59 -8.52
C ALA A 9 -15.55 -28.58 -7.47
N VAL A 10 -14.90 -27.52 -7.94
CA VAL A 10 -14.39 -26.41 -7.12
C VAL A 10 -15.53 -25.66 -6.43
N GLN A 11 -16.66 -25.43 -7.09
CA GLN A 11 -17.86 -24.83 -6.47
C GLN A 11 -18.43 -25.70 -5.35
N LYS A 12 -18.62 -27.01 -5.56
CA LYS A 12 -19.13 -27.92 -4.53
C LYS A 12 -18.23 -27.96 -3.29
N LYS A 13 -16.92 -28.02 -3.49
CA LYS A 13 -15.94 -27.97 -2.39
C LYS A 13 -15.94 -26.61 -1.68
N SER A 14 -16.18 -25.51 -2.40
CA SER A 14 -16.25 -24.15 -1.81
C SER A 14 -17.40 -24.03 -0.81
N VAL A 15 -18.56 -24.60 -1.14
CA VAL A 15 -19.71 -24.67 -0.22
C VAL A 15 -19.36 -25.44 1.06
N GLY A 16 -18.56 -26.50 0.96
CA GLY A 16 -18.05 -27.24 2.12
C GLY A 16 -17.20 -26.38 3.04
N VAL A 17 -16.29 -25.56 2.49
CA VAL A 17 -15.48 -24.63 3.29
C VAL A 17 -16.31 -23.50 3.88
N ILE A 18 -17.27 -22.93 3.13
CA ILE A 18 -18.21 -21.93 3.67
C ILE A 18 -18.91 -22.48 4.90
N LYS A 19 -19.46 -23.69 4.79
CA LYS A 19 -20.14 -24.34 5.90
C LYS A 19 -19.20 -24.51 7.09
N LEU A 20 -17.96 -24.92 6.85
CA LEU A 20 -16.99 -25.12 7.93
C LEU A 20 -16.54 -23.80 8.58
N LEU A 21 -16.44 -22.71 7.81
CA LEU A 21 -16.21 -21.36 8.36
C LEU A 21 -17.41 -20.91 9.22
N LEU A 22 -18.64 -21.14 8.76
CA LEU A 22 -19.86 -20.87 9.53
C LEU A 22 -19.90 -21.68 10.82
N ASP A 23 -19.62 -22.99 10.76
CA ASP A 23 -19.60 -23.90 11.91
C ASP A 23 -18.53 -23.51 12.94
N LYS A 24 -17.48 -22.80 12.52
CA LYS A 24 -16.42 -22.25 13.38
C LYS A 24 -16.70 -20.85 13.90
N GLY A 25 -17.87 -20.27 13.61
CA GLY A 25 -18.23 -18.92 14.01
C GLY A 25 -17.48 -17.82 13.23
N LEU A 26 -16.87 -18.16 12.10
CA LEU A 26 -16.10 -17.24 11.25
C LEU A 26 -16.98 -16.60 10.16
N ALA A 27 -18.27 -16.39 10.44
CA ALA A 27 -19.23 -15.84 9.49
C ALA A 27 -18.87 -14.41 9.04
N CYS A 28 -18.22 -13.62 9.90
CA CYS A 28 -17.75 -12.27 9.57
C CYS A 28 -16.66 -12.21 8.49
N PHE A 29 -16.09 -13.37 8.12
CA PHE A 29 -15.13 -13.48 7.03
C PHE A 29 -15.78 -13.82 5.70
N LEU A 30 -17.07 -14.16 5.67
CA LEU A 30 -17.77 -14.46 4.45
C LEU A 30 -18.32 -13.18 3.85
N GLN A 31 -17.66 -12.65 2.83
CA GLN A 31 -18.32 -11.69 1.92
C GLN A 31 -19.42 -12.38 1.11
N ASP A 32 -20.52 -11.67 0.86
CA ASP A 32 -21.66 -12.18 0.09
C ASP A 32 -21.17 -12.67 -1.30
N PRO A 33 -21.31 -13.97 -1.60
CA PRO A 33 -20.90 -14.54 -2.89
C PRO A 33 -21.54 -13.84 -4.10
N TRP A 34 -22.66 -13.16 -3.89
CA TRP A 34 -23.54 -12.66 -4.94
C TRP A 34 -23.35 -11.19 -5.27
N SER A 35 -22.30 -10.53 -4.77
CA SER A 35 -21.95 -9.21 -5.29
C SER A 35 -21.75 -9.32 -6.81
N ASN A 36 -22.52 -8.55 -7.60
CA ASN A 36 -22.57 -8.62 -9.07
C ASN A 36 -21.26 -8.21 -9.78
N SER A 37 -20.12 -8.25 -9.09
CA SER A 37 -18.84 -7.93 -9.70
C SER A 37 -18.49 -9.00 -10.74
N VAL A 38 -18.07 -8.55 -11.93
CA VAL A 38 -17.60 -9.41 -13.03
C VAL A 38 -16.43 -10.31 -12.59
N GLU A 39 -15.71 -9.93 -11.53
CA GLU A 39 -14.60 -10.69 -10.93
C GLU A 39 -15.07 -11.94 -10.16
N CYS A 40 -16.23 -11.90 -9.49
CA CYS A 40 -16.77 -13.04 -8.74
C CYS A 40 -17.07 -14.27 -9.61
N ASN A 41 -17.30 -14.07 -10.92
CA ASN A 41 -17.53 -15.16 -11.87
C ASN A 41 -16.24 -15.81 -12.39
N ARG A 42 -15.07 -15.18 -12.22
CA ARG A 42 -13.79 -15.70 -12.75
C ARG A 42 -13.02 -16.57 -11.78
N TYR A 43 -13.18 -16.34 -10.47
CA TYR A 43 -12.41 -17.01 -9.45
C TYR A 43 -13.30 -17.89 -8.58
N PRO A 44 -12.83 -19.07 -8.14
CA PRO A 44 -13.46 -19.82 -7.07
C PRO A 44 -13.74 -18.92 -5.87
N PHE A 45 -14.95 -19.00 -5.30
CA PHE A 45 -15.39 -18.22 -4.14
C PHE A 45 -14.35 -18.14 -3.00
N LEU A 46 -13.60 -19.22 -2.79
CA LEU A 46 -12.54 -19.30 -1.78
C LEU A 46 -11.35 -18.38 -2.00
N LEU A 47 -10.99 -18.11 -3.25
CA LEU A 47 -9.90 -17.17 -3.57
C LEU A 47 -10.28 -15.74 -3.22
N TYR A 48 -11.55 -15.39 -3.44
CA TYR A 48 -12.09 -14.10 -3.02
C TYR A 48 -12.04 -13.94 -1.50
N GLN A 49 -12.36 -15.01 -0.75
CA GLN A 49 -12.19 -15.00 0.71
C GLN A 49 -10.72 -14.94 1.14
N LEU A 50 -9.76 -15.49 0.38
CA LEU A 50 -8.34 -15.28 0.70
C LEU A 50 -7.95 -13.79 0.66
N LYS A 51 -8.55 -13.01 -0.24
CA LYS A 51 -8.34 -11.55 -0.29
C LYS A 51 -8.81 -10.87 0.98
N SER A 52 -10.01 -11.22 1.47
CA SER A 52 -10.57 -10.66 2.71
C SER A 52 -9.81 -11.13 3.95
N LEU A 53 -9.23 -12.35 3.90
CA LEU A 53 -8.41 -12.93 4.96
C LEU A 53 -6.96 -12.41 4.96
N GLY A 54 -6.47 -11.86 3.85
CA GLY A 54 -5.11 -11.30 3.71
C GLY A 54 -4.85 -10.02 4.53
N GLN A 55 -5.88 -9.50 5.20
CA GLN A 55 -5.78 -8.39 6.14
C GLN A 55 -4.83 -8.75 7.32
N PRO A 56 -3.65 -8.11 7.43
CA PRO A 56 -2.57 -8.53 8.34
C PRO A 56 -2.98 -8.62 9.82
N SER A 57 -3.92 -7.77 10.25
CA SER A 57 -4.40 -7.69 11.63
C SER A 57 -5.21 -8.90 12.08
N ARG A 58 -5.83 -9.64 11.15
CA ARG A 58 -6.66 -10.82 11.45
C ARG A 58 -5.98 -12.14 11.07
N TYR A 59 -4.89 -12.07 10.32
CA TYR A 59 -4.23 -13.24 9.74
C TYR A 59 -3.50 -14.08 10.78
N HIS A 60 -2.79 -13.46 11.73
CA HIS A 60 -1.93 -14.21 12.66
C HIS A 60 -2.68 -15.25 13.50
N ASP A 61 -3.89 -14.94 13.95
CA ASP A 61 -4.69 -15.85 14.79
C ASP A 61 -5.42 -16.93 13.98
N LEU A 62 -5.73 -16.63 12.71
CA LEU A 62 -6.51 -17.50 11.84
C LEU A 62 -5.67 -18.32 10.86
N GLU A 63 -4.40 -17.95 10.66
CA GLU A 63 -3.48 -18.64 9.76
C GLU A 63 -3.45 -20.16 10.00
N PRO A 64 -3.38 -20.69 11.24
CA PRO A 64 -3.39 -22.14 11.46
C PRO A 64 -4.71 -22.80 11.03
N THR A 65 -5.85 -22.15 11.31
CA THR A 65 -7.19 -22.64 10.98
C THR A 65 -7.42 -22.61 9.47
N LEU A 66 -7.05 -21.50 8.82
CA LEU A 66 -7.12 -21.36 7.37
C LEU A 66 -6.17 -22.31 6.67
N ARG A 67 -4.92 -22.44 7.14
CA ARG A 67 -3.98 -23.46 6.66
C ARG A 67 -4.64 -24.83 6.68
N ARG A 68 -5.18 -25.25 7.82
CA ARG A 68 -5.84 -26.55 7.95
C ARG A 68 -7.03 -26.69 7.00
N LEU A 69 -7.90 -25.67 6.93
CA LEU A 69 -9.06 -25.63 6.05
C LEU A 69 -8.72 -25.81 4.56
N PHE A 70 -7.75 -25.02 4.09
CA PHE A 70 -7.31 -25.01 2.70
C PHE A 70 -6.55 -26.28 2.32
N LEU A 71 -5.71 -26.78 3.24
CA LEU A 71 -4.96 -28.02 3.06
C LEU A 71 -5.87 -29.24 3.05
N ASP A 72 -6.91 -29.26 3.89
CA ASP A 72 -7.73 -30.45 4.03
C ASP A 72 -8.81 -30.57 2.94
N ASN A 73 -9.14 -29.49 2.21
CA ASN A 73 -10.36 -29.46 1.39
C ASN A 73 -10.26 -28.93 -0.05
N PHE A 74 -9.15 -28.32 -0.50
CA PHE A 74 -9.29 -27.46 -1.69
C PHE A 74 -8.11 -27.32 -2.65
N LEU A 75 -6.87 -27.31 -2.17
CA LEU A 75 -5.80 -26.72 -2.97
C LEU A 75 -5.01 -27.68 -3.85
N ASP A 76 -5.04 -28.98 -3.59
CA ASP A 76 -4.21 -29.93 -4.34
C ASP A 76 -4.58 -29.90 -5.85
N ASP A 77 -5.87 -29.98 -6.20
CA ASP A 77 -6.35 -29.90 -7.61
C ASP A 77 -6.13 -28.52 -8.26
N PHE A 78 -6.13 -27.44 -7.47
CA PHE A 78 -5.97 -26.07 -7.96
C PHE A 78 -4.48 -25.71 -8.16
N LEU A 79 -3.58 -26.32 -7.39
CA LEU A 79 -2.15 -26.03 -7.42
C LEU A 79 -1.37 -26.85 -8.44
N GLU A 80 -1.98 -27.88 -9.05
CA GLU A 80 -1.35 -28.64 -10.15
C GLU A 80 -1.00 -27.75 -11.35
N ASP A 81 -1.75 -26.66 -11.57
CA ASP A 81 -1.44 -25.68 -12.60
C ASP A 81 -0.60 -24.52 -12.03
N SER A 82 0.66 -24.43 -12.44
CA SER A 82 1.55 -23.32 -12.09
C SER A 82 0.96 -21.92 -12.37
N LYS A 83 0.05 -21.77 -13.35
CA LYS A 83 -0.66 -20.50 -13.63
C LYS A 83 -1.69 -20.17 -12.54
N GLN A 84 -2.25 -21.18 -11.89
CA GLN A 84 -3.17 -21.01 -10.77
C GLN A 84 -2.42 -20.64 -9.48
N VAL A 85 -1.15 -21.06 -9.34
CA VAL A 85 -0.29 -20.55 -8.27
C VAL A 85 -0.10 -19.04 -8.39
N SER A 86 0.16 -18.49 -9.59
CA SER A 86 0.26 -17.02 -9.75
C SER A 86 -1.03 -16.29 -9.36
N VAL A 87 -2.19 -16.90 -9.61
CA VAL A 87 -3.48 -16.37 -9.15
C VAL A 87 -3.56 -16.37 -7.62
N LEU A 88 -3.05 -17.38 -6.91
CA LEU A 88 -2.95 -17.34 -5.45
C LEU A 88 -2.04 -16.23 -4.94
N LEU A 89 -0.94 -15.97 -5.66
CA LEU A 89 -0.05 -14.85 -5.34
C LEU A 89 -0.81 -13.53 -5.41
N GLU A 90 -1.67 -13.33 -6.42
CA GLU A 90 -2.55 -12.15 -6.59
C GLU A 90 -3.40 -11.81 -5.36
N PHE A 91 -3.66 -12.78 -4.48
CA PHE A 91 -4.42 -12.58 -3.25
C PHE A 91 -3.59 -12.16 -2.04
N GLY A 92 -2.28 -11.93 -2.19
CA GLY A 92 -1.43 -11.45 -1.09
C GLY A 92 -1.25 -12.48 0.03
N ILE A 93 -1.25 -13.78 -0.30
CA ILE A 93 -0.99 -14.81 0.71
C ILE A 93 0.42 -14.66 1.32
N SER A 94 0.55 -15.00 2.61
CA SER A 94 1.86 -15.02 3.26
C SER A 94 2.79 -16.02 2.57
N LEU A 95 4.09 -15.74 2.59
CA LEU A 95 5.07 -16.66 2.03
C LEU A 95 5.11 -17.99 2.76
N SER A 96 4.91 -17.95 4.08
CA SER A 96 4.90 -19.12 4.93
C SER A 96 3.74 -20.03 4.52
N PHE A 97 2.59 -19.45 4.17
CA PHE A 97 1.48 -20.16 3.56
C PHE A 97 1.84 -20.65 2.15
N LEU A 98 2.35 -19.81 1.26
CA LEU A 98 2.77 -20.22 -0.08
C LEU A 98 3.78 -21.38 -0.04
N ARG A 99 4.82 -21.29 0.80
CA ARG A 99 5.81 -22.34 1.00
C ARG A 99 5.17 -23.62 1.49
N LEU A 100 4.24 -23.52 2.43
CA LEU A 100 3.51 -24.67 2.91
C LEU A 100 2.72 -25.33 1.77
N LEU A 101 2.07 -24.53 0.92
CA LEU A 101 1.36 -25.00 -0.29
C LEU A 101 2.31 -25.68 -1.29
N LEU A 102 3.46 -25.08 -1.55
CA LEU A 102 4.47 -25.65 -2.45
C LEU A 102 5.08 -26.92 -1.87
N LYS A 103 5.27 -27.00 -0.54
CA LYS A 103 5.88 -28.15 0.14
C LYS A 103 4.99 -29.37 0.04
N ARG A 104 3.69 -29.17 0.27
CA ARG A 104 2.69 -30.23 0.15
C ARG A 104 2.65 -30.81 -1.27
N ASN A 105 2.81 -29.96 -2.28
CA ASN A 105 2.76 -30.37 -3.68
C ASN A 105 4.13 -30.73 -4.28
N ASN A 106 5.16 -30.96 -3.45
CA ASN A 106 6.53 -31.29 -3.91
C ASN A 106 7.16 -30.28 -4.89
N HIS A 107 6.72 -29.02 -4.89
CA HIS A 107 7.21 -27.95 -5.77
C HIS A 107 8.31 -27.07 -5.11
N MET A 108 8.92 -27.53 -4.01
CA MET A 108 9.56 -26.61 -3.04
C MET A 108 10.94 -26.06 -3.35
N ASN A 109 11.59 -26.42 -4.46
CA ASN A 109 12.93 -25.93 -4.71
C ASN A 109 12.97 -25.18 -6.05
N THR A 110 13.05 -23.85 -5.97
CA THR A 110 13.62 -22.96 -6.99
C THR A 110 12.93 -22.86 -8.37
N SER A 111 11.71 -23.35 -8.57
CA SER A 111 11.12 -23.42 -9.92
C SER A 111 10.52 -22.12 -10.46
N PHE A 112 10.26 -21.11 -9.62
CA PHE A 112 9.69 -19.86 -10.11
C PHE A 112 10.75 -19.00 -10.81
N SER A 113 10.41 -18.59 -12.03
CA SER A 113 11.20 -17.61 -12.76
C SER A 113 11.44 -16.36 -11.92
N PHE A 114 12.57 -15.69 -12.15
CA PHE A 114 12.88 -14.42 -11.49
C PHE A 114 11.74 -13.41 -11.62
N LEU A 115 11.10 -13.33 -12.80
CA LEU A 115 9.96 -12.44 -13.05
C LEU A 115 8.75 -12.79 -12.16
N THR A 116 8.42 -14.07 -12.00
CA THR A 116 7.34 -14.52 -11.13
C THR A 116 7.60 -14.16 -9.67
N ARG A 117 8.86 -14.30 -9.23
CA ARG A 117 9.27 -13.91 -7.88
C ARG A 117 9.17 -12.40 -7.68
N LEU A 118 9.58 -11.59 -8.68
CA LEU A 118 9.46 -10.13 -8.64
C LEU A 118 8.01 -9.69 -8.56
N PHE A 119 7.15 -10.27 -9.41
CA PHE A 119 5.71 -10.02 -9.39
C PHE A 119 5.13 -10.27 -8.00
N HIS A 120 5.44 -11.43 -7.43
CA HIS A 120 4.96 -11.80 -6.11
C HIS A 120 5.47 -10.85 -5.04
N PHE A 121 6.77 -10.55 -5.04
CA PHE A 121 7.35 -9.65 -4.07
C PHE A 121 6.74 -8.24 -4.15
N ARG A 122 6.52 -7.71 -5.36
CA ARG A 122 5.88 -6.42 -5.57
C ARG A 122 4.49 -6.37 -4.95
N LEU A 123 3.68 -7.38 -5.26
CA LEU A 123 2.32 -7.47 -4.79
C LEU A 123 2.25 -7.63 -3.27
N VAL A 124 3.14 -8.45 -2.72
CA VAL A 124 3.30 -8.63 -1.28
C VAL A 124 3.74 -7.33 -0.61
N ALA A 125 4.72 -6.63 -1.16
CA ALA A 125 5.20 -5.37 -0.59
C ALA A 125 4.07 -4.35 -0.46
N VAL A 126 3.12 -4.36 -1.41
CA VAL A 126 1.94 -3.50 -1.36
C VAL A 126 0.91 -4.01 -0.34
N ASN A 127 0.51 -5.27 -0.43
CA ASN A 127 -0.65 -5.76 0.32
C ASN A 127 -0.31 -6.25 1.73
N CYS A 128 0.94 -6.61 1.99
CA CYS A 128 1.32 -7.40 3.15
C CYS A 128 2.38 -6.71 3.99
N SER A 129 2.22 -6.83 5.30
CA SER A 129 3.14 -6.29 6.29
C SER A 129 4.29 -7.27 6.60
N TRP A 130 5.14 -7.53 5.61
CA TRP A 130 6.24 -8.48 5.78
C TRP A 130 7.39 -7.93 6.61
N GLU A 131 8.03 -8.84 7.33
CA GLU A 131 9.33 -8.59 7.93
C GLU A 131 10.42 -8.75 6.87
N ALA A 132 11.50 -7.98 6.99
CA ALA A 132 12.57 -7.99 6.00
C ALA A 132 13.20 -9.40 5.77
N CYS A 133 13.17 -10.28 6.78
CA CYS A 133 13.67 -11.64 6.66
C CYS A 133 12.81 -12.54 5.75
N GLU A 134 11.54 -12.22 5.56
CA GLU A 134 10.63 -12.94 4.66
C GLU A 134 10.93 -12.62 3.19
N ILE A 135 11.54 -11.46 2.91
CA ILE A 135 12.03 -11.13 1.56
C ILE A 135 13.02 -12.18 1.08
N TYR A 136 13.95 -12.60 1.94
CA TYR A 136 14.99 -13.60 1.60
C TYR A 136 14.43 -14.96 1.22
N SER A 137 13.15 -15.13 1.46
CA SER A 137 12.45 -16.36 1.21
C SER A 137 11.78 -16.36 -0.19
N ILE A 138 11.44 -15.20 -0.75
CA ILE A 138 11.12 -15.03 -2.19
C ILE A 138 12.38 -14.74 -3.00
N PHE A 139 13.23 -13.85 -2.49
CA PHE A 139 14.48 -13.38 -3.08
C PHE A 139 15.67 -13.74 -2.21
N PRO A 140 16.13 -15.00 -2.22
CA PRO A 140 17.38 -15.39 -1.54
C PRO A 140 18.57 -14.54 -1.96
N GLU A 141 18.60 -14.05 -3.20
CA GLU A 141 19.64 -13.17 -3.74
C GLU A 141 19.75 -11.86 -2.94
N ALA A 142 18.66 -11.39 -2.32
CA ALA A 142 18.66 -10.19 -1.49
C ALA A 142 19.50 -10.33 -0.20
N ARG A 143 19.91 -11.55 0.18
CA ARG A 143 20.86 -11.75 1.29
C ARG A 143 22.27 -11.28 0.97
N CYS A 144 22.63 -11.25 -0.32
CA CYS A 144 23.95 -10.89 -0.80
C CYS A 144 23.81 -10.24 -2.18
N LEU A 145 23.28 -9.01 -2.21
CA LEU A 145 23.10 -8.28 -3.47
C LEU A 145 24.44 -8.05 -4.20
N ASP A 146 25.55 -7.97 -3.46
CA ASP A 146 26.91 -7.87 -4.01
C ASP A 146 27.31 -9.05 -4.89
N ALA A 147 26.77 -10.25 -4.62
CA ALA A 147 27.01 -11.41 -5.46
C ALA A 147 26.22 -11.36 -6.78
N HIS A 148 25.23 -10.46 -6.87
CA HIS A 148 24.28 -10.35 -7.98
C HIS A 148 24.01 -8.89 -8.37
N PRO A 149 25.02 -8.04 -8.61
CA PRO A 149 24.82 -6.59 -8.79
C PRO A 149 23.94 -6.26 -10.01
N GLY A 150 23.94 -7.13 -11.03
CA GLY A 150 23.09 -6.97 -12.20
C GLY A 150 21.59 -7.16 -11.94
N ILE A 151 21.18 -7.70 -10.79
CA ILE A 151 19.77 -8.03 -10.52
C ILE A 151 18.91 -6.76 -10.40
N LEU A 152 19.44 -5.71 -9.78
CA LEU A 152 18.77 -4.41 -9.62
C LEU A 152 18.60 -3.75 -10.98
N ALA A 153 19.69 -3.58 -11.72
CA ALA A 153 19.70 -3.02 -13.07
C ALA A 153 18.82 -3.82 -14.04
N TYR A 154 18.82 -5.15 -13.95
CA TYR A 154 17.95 -6.00 -14.75
C TYR A 154 16.47 -5.78 -14.40
N SER A 155 16.12 -5.78 -13.10
CA SER A 155 14.75 -5.56 -12.64
C SER A 155 14.20 -4.19 -13.04
N ARG A 156 15.06 -3.17 -13.11
CA ARG A 156 14.70 -1.81 -13.56
C ARG A 156 14.14 -1.78 -14.99
N ASN A 157 14.57 -2.71 -15.84
CA ASN A 157 14.07 -2.81 -17.21
C ASN A 157 12.72 -3.54 -17.31
N ILE A 158 12.21 -4.06 -16.20
CA ILE A 158 10.95 -4.78 -16.12
C ILE A 158 9.87 -3.85 -15.57
N LYS A 159 9.06 -3.31 -16.47
CA LYS A 159 7.99 -2.35 -16.13
C LYS A 159 7.03 -2.89 -15.07
N GLY A 160 6.89 -2.15 -13.97
CA GLY A 160 6.02 -2.43 -12.83
C GLY A 160 6.67 -3.29 -11.73
N TYR A 161 7.92 -3.72 -11.92
CA TYR A 161 8.57 -4.73 -11.08
C TYR A 161 10.02 -4.37 -10.74
N ALA A 162 10.36 -3.07 -10.69
CA ALA A 162 11.65 -2.65 -10.20
C ALA A 162 11.84 -3.18 -8.76
N LEU A 163 12.91 -3.96 -8.55
CA LEU A 163 13.17 -4.60 -7.27
C LEU A 163 13.40 -3.55 -6.18
N PHE A 164 14.11 -2.47 -6.53
CA PHE A 164 14.35 -1.34 -5.63
C PHE A 164 13.04 -0.70 -5.13
N HIS A 165 12.11 -0.36 -6.02
CA HIS A 165 10.80 0.16 -5.60
C HIS A 165 10.05 -0.82 -4.71
N SER A 166 10.17 -2.12 -4.96
CA SER A 166 9.51 -3.13 -4.14
C SER A 166 10.10 -3.17 -2.73
N PHE A 167 11.43 -2.98 -2.58
CA PHE A 167 12.05 -2.80 -1.27
C PHE A 167 11.58 -1.53 -0.56
N VAL A 168 11.49 -0.43 -1.30
CA VAL A 168 11.05 0.87 -0.75
C VAL A 168 9.61 0.81 -0.26
N ILE A 169 8.71 0.21 -1.04
CA ILE A 169 7.31 0.01 -0.65
C ILE A 169 7.21 -0.89 0.58
N GLY A 170 7.92 -2.03 0.59
CA GLY A 170 7.89 -2.95 1.72
C GLY A 170 8.42 -2.32 3.01
N MET A 171 9.47 -1.50 2.91
CA MET A 171 9.95 -0.68 4.02
C MET A 171 8.86 0.29 4.48
N ALA A 172 8.30 1.11 3.58
CA ALA A 172 7.29 2.10 3.94
C ALA A 172 6.06 1.48 4.61
N GLY A 173 5.55 0.38 4.09
CA GLY A 173 4.43 -0.36 4.68
C GLY A 173 4.77 -0.95 6.06
N ASN A 174 5.97 -1.53 6.22
CA ASN A 174 6.41 -2.08 7.50
C ASN A 174 6.55 -0.98 8.57
N PHE A 175 7.12 0.17 8.21
CA PHE A 175 7.29 1.31 9.11
C PHE A 175 5.97 1.97 9.50
N THR A 176 5.07 2.13 8.55
CA THR A 176 3.71 2.66 8.78
C THR A 176 2.95 1.83 9.82
N ARG A 177 3.04 0.51 9.73
CA ARG A 177 2.41 -0.36 10.73
C ARG A 177 3.04 -0.20 12.11
N LYS A 178 4.35 -0.01 12.15
CA LYS A 178 5.14 -0.04 13.39
C LYS A 178 5.22 1.31 14.10
N SER A 179 5.07 2.42 13.38
CA SER A 179 4.98 3.78 13.95
C SER A 179 3.76 3.93 14.88
N CYS A 180 2.73 3.12 14.65
CA CYS A 180 1.52 3.07 15.47
C CYS A 180 1.60 2.03 16.60
N HIS A 181 2.66 1.21 16.67
CA HIS A 181 2.81 0.19 17.70
C HIS A 181 3.25 0.82 19.04
N PRO A 182 2.70 0.40 20.20
CA PRO A 182 3.07 0.96 21.51
C PRO A 182 4.55 0.76 21.88
N ASN A 183 5.15 -0.32 21.36
CA ASN A 183 6.56 -0.65 21.58
C ASN A 183 7.33 -0.61 20.26
N PRO A 184 8.02 0.49 19.91
CA PRO A 184 8.78 0.60 18.68
C PRO A 184 10.03 -0.28 18.66
N ASP A 185 10.62 -0.57 19.83
CA ASP A 185 11.90 -1.28 19.95
C ASP A 185 11.77 -2.77 19.59
N GLN A 186 10.58 -3.35 19.71
CA GLN A 186 10.28 -4.72 19.29
C GLN A 186 10.67 -4.98 17.82
N TRP A 187 10.80 -3.93 17.02
CA TRP A 187 11.01 -4.03 15.59
C TRP A 187 12.38 -3.57 15.11
N ALA A 188 13.31 -3.25 16.02
CA ALA A 188 14.65 -2.78 15.68
C ALA A 188 15.36 -3.70 14.68
N VAL A 189 15.25 -5.03 14.86
CA VAL A 189 15.89 -6.01 13.97
C VAL A 189 15.39 -5.90 12.53
N SER A 190 14.07 -5.86 12.32
CA SER A 190 13.54 -5.71 10.95
C SER A 190 13.81 -4.33 10.37
N ARG A 191 13.84 -3.29 11.22
CA ARG A 191 14.21 -1.95 10.81
C ARG A 191 15.62 -1.93 10.22
N ASP A 192 16.58 -2.52 10.93
CA ASP A 192 17.98 -2.59 10.53
C ASP A 192 18.17 -3.44 9.27
N LEU A 193 17.39 -4.51 9.10
CA LEU A 193 17.41 -5.31 7.88
C LEU A 193 16.90 -4.53 6.66
N TRP A 194 15.81 -3.76 6.79
CA TRP A 194 15.33 -2.89 5.71
C TRP A 194 16.34 -1.79 5.37
N LYS A 195 16.94 -1.16 6.38
CA LYS A 195 18.02 -0.18 6.18
C LYS A 195 19.17 -0.76 5.41
N ARG A 196 19.69 -1.91 5.84
CA ARG A 196 20.80 -2.60 5.17
C ARG A 196 20.45 -2.92 3.72
N LEU A 197 19.28 -3.48 3.48
CA LEU A 197 18.84 -3.87 2.14
C LEU A 197 18.76 -2.66 1.18
N LEU A 198 18.17 -1.55 1.63
CA LEU A 198 18.08 -0.33 0.84
C LEU A 198 19.45 0.33 0.64
N HIS A 199 20.27 0.38 1.70
CA HIS A 199 21.63 0.90 1.63
C HIS A 199 22.47 0.14 0.60
N ASP A 200 22.46 -1.20 0.67
CA ASP A 200 23.17 -2.05 -0.30
C ASP A 200 22.64 -1.86 -1.72
N SER A 201 21.32 -1.69 -1.87
CA SER A 201 20.72 -1.45 -3.18
C SER A 201 21.12 -0.10 -3.78
N ILE A 202 21.17 0.96 -2.96
CA ILE A 202 21.61 2.30 -3.39
C ILE A 202 23.07 2.27 -3.81
N ARG A 203 23.94 1.64 -3.00
CA ARG A 203 25.37 1.50 -3.29
C ARG A 203 25.61 0.76 -4.60
N LEU A 204 24.83 -0.30 -4.86
CA LEU A 204 25.02 -1.16 -6.03
C LEU A 204 24.39 -0.61 -7.32
N ASP A 205 23.32 0.18 -7.21
CA ASP A 205 22.59 0.69 -8.37
C ASP A 205 21.97 2.06 -8.08
N TYR A 206 22.82 3.09 -7.97
CA TYR A 206 22.41 4.47 -7.70
C TYR A 206 21.31 4.97 -8.65
N SER A 207 21.36 4.57 -9.93
CA SER A 207 20.35 4.95 -10.94
C SER A 207 18.93 4.45 -10.61
N SER A 208 18.78 3.47 -9.71
CA SER A 208 17.46 3.06 -9.23
C SER A 208 16.79 4.09 -8.30
N LEU A 209 17.54 5.04 -7.72
CA LEU A 209 17.00 6.11 -6.87
C LEU A 209 16.06 7.07 -7.59
N HIS A 210 16.24 7.25 -8.89
CA HIS A 210 15.41 8.13 -9.71
C HIS A 210 14.62 7.36 -10.77
N HIS A 211 14.64 6.03 -10.69
CA HIS A 211 13.90 5.23 -11.64
C HIS A 211 12.39 5.44 -11.45
N ILE A 212 11.68 5.63 -12.55
CA ILE A 212 10.23 5.79 -12.52
C ILE A 212 9.62 4.44 -12.84
N ASP A 213 8.86 3.92 -11.88
CA ASP A 213 8.17 2.65 -12.02
C ASP A 213 6.69 2.77 -11.69
N ARG A 214 5.91 1.81 -12.18
CA ARG A 214 4.47 1.77 -11.99
C ARG A 214 4.12 1.18 -10.62
N THR A 215 3.39 1.94 -9.81
CA THR A 215 2.86 1.54 -8.49
C THR A 215 1.35 1.26 -8.59
N SER A 216 0.95 0.40 -9.53
CA SER A 216 -0.47 0.22 -9.90
C SER A 216 -1.34 -0.55 -8.92
N VAL A 217 -0.83 -0.97 -7.78
CA VAL A 217 -1.62 -1.80 -6.86
C VAL A 217 -2.53 -0.94 -5.98
N TRP A 218 -2.25 0.37 -5.85
CA TRP A 218 -2.92 1.26 -4.91
C TRP A 218 -4.15 2.01 -5.45
N SER A 219 -4.36 2.04 -6.77
CA SER A 219 -5.58 2.63 -7.33
C SER A 219 -5.85 2.12 -8.75
N LYS A 220 -7.08 2.33 -9.24
CA LYS A 220 -7.44 2.12 -10.66
C LYS A 220 -6.56 2.97 -11.60
N ASN A 221 -5.97 4.05 -11.08
CA ASN A 221 -5.06 4.92 -11.80
C ASN A 221 -3.63 4.39 -11.73
N LYS A 222 -3.03 4.21 -12.90
CA LYS A 222 -1.68 3.69 -13.07
C LYS A 222 -0.67 4.76 -12.69
N PHE A 223 -0.45 4.97 -11.39
CA PHE A 223 0.54 5.95 -10.94
C PHE A 223 1.96 5.51 -11.33
N MET A 224 2.69 6.45 -11.89
CA MET A 224 4.14 6.38 -12.05
C MET A 224 4.76 7.06 -10.83
N SER A 225 5.78 6.45 -10.25
CA SER A 225 6.40 6.96 -9.03
C SER A 225 7.89 6.73 -9.06
N SER A 226 8.64 7.73 -8.63
CA SER A 226 9.99 7.54 -8.12
C SER A 226 9.94 6.78 -6.78
N PRO A 227 11.09 6.32 -6.26
CA PRO A 227 11.19 5.76 -4.93
C PRO A 227 10.63 6.64 -3.81
N LEU A 228 10.93 7.96 -3.79
CA LEU A 228 10.37 8.86 -2.76
C LEU A 228 8.83 8.91 -2.84
N ILE A 229 8.29 9.04 -4.05
CA ILE A 229 6.84 9.06 -4.22
C ILE A 229 6.21 7.70 -3.88
N ALA A 230 6.91 6.59 -4.13
CA ALA A 230 6.48 5.27 -3.69
C ALA A 230 6.44 5.16 -2.15
N VAL A 231 7.39 5.78 -1.41
CA VAL A 231 7.33 5.86 0.06
C VAL A 231 6.04 6.55 0.51
N ILE A 232 5.77 7.74 -0.02
CA ILE A 232 4.61 8.56 0.36
C ILE A 232 3.30 7.81 0.04
N ASN A 233 3.17 7.34 -1.20
CA ASN A 233 1.97 6.64 -1.66
C ASN A 233 1.73 5.34 -0.87
N SER A 234 2.78 4.64 -0.44
CA SER A 234 2.63 3.40 0.36
C SER A 234 2.06 3.67 1.75
N VAL A 235 2.42 4.80 2.37
CA VAL A 235 1.86 5.20 3.67
C VAL A 235 0.40 5.61 3.49
N MET A 236 0.11 6.41 2.47
CA MET A 236 -1.26 6.90 2.21
C MET A 236 -2.21 5.78 1.81
N ALA A 237 -1.72 4.78 1.09
CA ALA A 237 -2.53 3.65 0.68
C ALA A 237 -2.51 2.49 1.70
N ALA A 238 -1.88 2.70 2.88
CA ALA A 238 -1.89 1.71 3.94
C ALA A 238 -3.32 1.40 4.39
N ASP A 239 -3.51 0.15 4.80
CA ASP A 239 -4.82 -0.37 5.19
C ASP A 239 -5.45 0.46 6.33
N TYR A 240 -6.74 0.75 6.23
CA TYR A 240 -7.47 1.55 7.21
C TYR A 240 -7.57 0.88 8.59
N SER A 241 -7.37 -0.44 8.68
CA SER A 241 -7.23 -1.13 9.96
C SER A 241 -5.90 -0.85 10.66
N ILE A 242 -4.91 -0.34 9.91
CA ILE A 242 -3.61 0.09 10.43
C ILE A 242 -3.65 1.59 10.74
N LEU A 243 -4.15 2.40 9.80
CA LEU A 243 -4.26 3.85 9.94
C LEU A 243 -5.73 4.27 9.91
N CYS A 244 -6.31 4.50 11.09
CA CYS A 244 -7.73 4.83 11.22
C CYS A 244 -8.02 6.33 11.25
N THR A 245 -6.99 7.17 11.39
CA THR A 245 -7.11 8.63 11.60
C THR A 245 -6.08 9.39 10.80
N ALA A 246 -6.40 10.61 10.38
CA ALA A 246 -5.46 11.48 9.68
C ALA A 246 -4.19 11.74 10.51
N GLU A 247 -4.31 11.91 11.83
CA GLU A 247 -3.15 12.08 12.72
C GLU A 247 -2.17 10.90 12.64
N GLN A 248 -2.68 9.65 12.64
CA GLN A 248 -1.85 8.46 12.48
C GLN A 248 -1.15 8.42 11.12
N VAL A 249 -1.85 8.83 10.05
CA VAL A 249 -1.25 8.91 8.71
C VAL A 249 -0.15 9.96 8.67
N CYS A 250 -0.40 11.17 9.16
CA CYS A 250 0.59 12.25 9.22
C CYS A 250 1.82 11.84 10.04
N LYS A 251 1.62 11.25 11.22
CA LYS A 251 2.70 10.71 12.06
C LYS A 251 3.51 9.64 11.32
N SER A 252 2.84 8.75 10.60
CA SER A 252 3.49 7.68 9.84
C SER A 252 4.23 8.21 8.61
N LEU A 253 3.69 9.22 7.93
CA LEU A 253 4.34 9.92 6.82
C LEU A 253 5.63 10.58 7.28
N VAL A 254 5.60 11.32 8.39
CA VAL A 254 6.79 11.96 8.97
C VAL A 254 7.84 10.93 9.37
N ALA A 255 7.43 9.87 10.09
CA ALA A 255 8.34 8.83 10.55
C ALA A 255 9.01 8.09 9.38
N THR A 256 8.21 7.70 8.38
CA THR A 256 8.69 6.96 7.22
C THR A 256 9.57 7.83 6.31
N LEU A 257 9.21 9.09 6.08
CA LEU A 257 10.06 10.03 5.34
C LEU A 257 11.39 10.25 6.07
N SER A 258 11.36 10.48 7.38
CA SER A 258 12.56 10.70 8.18
C SER A 258 13.51 9.52 8.08
N GLU A 259 12.98 8.30 8.10
CA GLU A 259 13.78 7.10 7.93
C GLU A 259 14.34 6.98 6.51
N TRP A 260 13.51 7.18 5.49
CA TRP A 260 13.95 7.17 4.09
C TRP A 260 15.12 8.12 3.85
N VAL A 261 14.99 9.37 4.30
CA VAL A 261 16.04 10.39 4.16
C VAL A 261 17.28 10.04 4.98
N THR A 262 17.12 9.41 6.15
CA THR A 262 18.25 8.90 6.94
C THR A 262 19.00 7.80 6.20
N ILE A 263 18.29 6.87 5.54
CA ILE A 263 18.89 5.83 4.70
C ILE A 263 19.68 6.46 3.56
N LEU A 264 19.07 7.38 2.80
CA LEU A 264 19.74 8.11 1.73
C LEU A 264 21.03 8.79 2.22
N SER A 265 20.94 9.54 3.33
CA SER A 265 22.09 10.23 3.92
C SER A 265 23.18 9.26 4.38
N SER A 266 22.83 8.09 4.92
CA SER A 266 23.79 7.07 5.34
C SER A 266 24.42 6.31 4.18
N SER A 267 23.81 6.38 2.99
CA SER A 267 24.31 5.82 1.74
C SER A 267 25.08 6.85 0.90
N ASP A 268 25.57 7.92 1.52
CA ASP A 268 26.33 9.00 0.88
C ASP A 268 25.59 9.69 -0.30
N VAL A 269 24.25 9.66 -0.30
CA VAL A 269 23.45 10.38 -1.29
C VAL A 269 23.43 11.86 -0.96
N GLU A 270 23.79 12.71 -1.93
CA GLU A 270 23.67 14.17 -1.77
C GLU A 270 22.20 14.58 -1.74
N LEU A 271 21.65 14.75 -0.53
CA LEU A 271 20.22 14.97 -0.33
C LEU A 271 19.67 16.21 -1.05
N LEU A 272 20.44 17.28 -1.17
CA LEU A 272 19.96 18.49 -1.85
C LEU A 272 19.71 18.23 -3.33
N ASP A 273 20.66 17.57 -4.00
CA ASP A 273 20.54 17.23 -5.41
C ASP A 273 19.49 16.14 -5.64
N TYR A 274 19.40 15.16 -4.74
CA TYR A 274 18.32 14.18 -4.75
C TYR A 274 16.93 14.86 -4.72
N GLY A 275 16.72 15.83 -3.82
CA GLY A 275 15.46 16.57 -3.72
C GLY A 275 15.15 17.45 -4.94
N ARG A 276 16.18 18.03 -5.59
CA ARG A 276 16.02 18.77 -6.84
C ARG A 276 15.57 17.87 -7.98
N GLU A 277 16.13 16.67 -8.08
CA GLU A 277 15.77 15.70 -9.13
C GLU A 277 14.33 15.19 -8.92
N GLU A 278 13.94 14.88 -7.69
CA GLU A 278 12.56 14.49 -7.35
C GLU A 278 11.55 15.59 -7.69
N ARG A 279 11.87 16.84 -7.34
CA ARG A 279 11.09 18.01 -7.72
C ARG A 279 10.97 18.11 -9.25
N HIS A 280 12.08 17.97 -9.97
CA HIS A 280 12.11 18.09 -11.42
C HIS A 280 11.21 17.03 -12.10
N MET A 281 11.30 15.77 -11.66
CA MET A 281 10.44 14.69 -12.15
C MET A 281 8.95 14.97 -11.89
N TYR A 282 8.62 15.55 -10.73
CA TYR A 282 7.25 15.95 -10.40
C TYR A 282 6.75 17.09 -11.30
N GLU A 283 7.53 18.15 -11.46
CA GLU A 283 7.18 19.31 -12.31
C GLU A 283 7.01 18.93 -13.78
N GLN A 284 7.71 17.89 -14.25
CA GLN A 284 7.54 17.32 -15.58
C GLN A 284 6.33 16.37 -15.71
N GLY A 285 5.60 16.11 -14.63
CA GLY A 285 4.47 15.16 -14.61
C GLY A 285 4.89 13.70 -14.77
N LEU A 286 6.15 13.36 -14.51
CA LEU A 286 6.64 11.98 -14.61
C LEU A 286 6.27 11.15 -13.38
N THR A 287 6.04 11.80 -12.24
CA THR A 287 5.60 11.17 -11.00
C THR A 287 4.24 11.69 -10.57
N ALA A 288 3.46 10.82 -9.92
CA ALA A 288 2.14 11.15 -9.39
C ALA A 288 2.10 10.86 -7.88
N VAL A 289 1.92 11.91 -7.10
CA VAL A 289 1.83 11.85 -5.64
C VAL A 289 0.36 11.85 -5.26
N SER A 290 -0.05 10.88 -4.44
CA SER A 290 -1.34 10.98 -3.76
C SER A 290 -1.27 12.20 -2.84
N GLN A 291 -2.13 13.18 -3.05
CA GLN A 291 -2.19 14.36 -2.19
C GLN A 291 -3.32 14.28 -1.19
N ARG A 292 -4.37 13.53 -1.47
CA ARG A 292 -5.56 13.45 -0.64
C ARG A 292 -5.68 12.09 0.02
N TRP A 293 -6.06 12.11 1.29
CA TRP A 293 -6.37 10.90 2.04
C TRP A 293 -7.64 11.09 2.86
N ALA A 294 -8.51 10.09 2.80
CA ALA A 294 -9.69 9.98 3.63
C ALA A 294 -9.81 8.53 4.14
N PRO A 295 -10.33 8.34 5.37
CA PRO A 295 -10.61 7.01 5.87
C PRO A 295 -11.87 6.47 5.19
N TRP A 296 -11.72 5.47 4.33
CA TRP A 296 -12.79 4.84 3.57
C TRP A 296 -13.65 3.84 4.38
N ASN A 297 -13.69 3.97 5.71
CA ASN A 297 -14.46 3.07 6.55
C ASN A 297 -15.70 3.78 7.13
N TYR A 298 -16.87 3.20 6.89
CA TYR A 298 -18.14 3.63 7.46
C TYR A 298 -18.14 3.63 9.00
N GLU A 299 -17.27 2.83 9.64
CA GLU A 299 -17.14 2.75 11.10
C GLU A 299 -16.04 3.64 11.68
N SER A 300 -15.11 4.15 10.85
CA SER A 300 -14.03 4.98 11.38
C SER A 300 -14.62 6.29 11.86
N ARG A 301 -14.64 6.45 13.19
CA ARG A 301 -15.06 7.65 13.93
C ARG A 301 -14.22 8.90 13.63
N GLY A 302 -13.37 8.88 12.59
CA GLY A 302 -12.62 10.03 12.11
C GLY A 302 -13.14 10.44 10.75
N THR A 303 -13.88 11.54 10.67
CA THR A 303 -14.21 12.21 9.40
C THR A 303 -13.06 13.07 8.90
N THR A 304 -11.94 13.12 9.62
CA THR A 304 -10.84 14.03 9.31
C THR A 304 -10.11 13.56 8.05
N ARG A 305 -10.28 14.31 6.98
CA ARG A 305 -9.53 14.21 5.73
C ARG A 305 -8.33 15.13 5.79
N PHE A 306 -7.28 14.83 5.03
CA PHE A 306 -6.16 15.76 4.89
C PHE A 306 -5.63 15.81 3.46
N SER A 307 -5.01 16.93 3.14
CA SER A 307 -4.37 17.22 1.86
C SER A 307 -2.88 17.50 2.07
N LEU A 308 -2.00 16.78 1.38
CA LEU A 308 -0.57 17.04 1.31
C LEU A 308 -0.33 18.23 0.37
N LEU A 309 0.15 19.33 0.93
CA LEU A 309 0.36 20.61 0.24
C LEU A 309 1.76 20.76 -0.33
N GLY A 310 2.77 20.14 0.28
CA GLY A 310 4.15 20.38 -0.15
C GLY A 310 5.21 19.51 0.51
N ILE A 311 6.42 19.61 -0.05
CA ILE A 311 7.64 18.97 0.43
C ILE A 311 8.72 20.04 0.52
N THR A 312 9.31 20.20 1.70
CA THR A 312 10.57 20.91 1.86
C THR A 312 11.70 19.90 1.89
N TYR A 313 12.79 20.18 1.17
CA TYR A 313 13.98 19.33 1.12
C TYR A 313 15.26 20.16 1.31
N GLY A 314 16.35 19.52 1.73
CA GLY A 314 17.63 20.19 1.89
C GLY A 314 18.79 19.22 2.10
N SER A 315 19.99 19.76 2.37
CA SER A 315 21.23 18.98 2.47
C SER A 315 21.39 18.11 3.72
N SER A 316 20.45 18.17 4.67
CA SER A 316 20.50 17.42 5.93
C SER A 316 19.15 16.77 6.19
N PRO A 317 19.09 15.57 6.81
CA PRO A 317 17.81 14.92 7.10
C PRO A 317 16.79 15.80 7.84
N SER A 318 17.24 16.64 8.77
CA SER A 318 16.34 17.56 9.51
C SER A 318 15.73 18.68 8.68
N HIS A 319 16.22 18.91 7.46
CA HIS A 319 15.67 19.89 6.52
C HIS A 319 14.46 19.35 5.74
N TRP A 320 14.25 18.03 5.76
CA TRP A 320 13.15 17.39 5.01
C TRP A 320 11.86 17.42 5.81
N ARG A 321 10.79 17.96 5.21
CA ARG A 321 9.47 18.08 5.85
C ARG A 321 8.36 17.90 4.82
N LEU A 322 7.27 17.31 5.28
CA LEU A 322 6.00 17.30 4.55
C LEU A 322 5.11 18.39 5.14
N TRP A 323 4.33 19.03 4.28
CA TRP A 323 3.33 20.01 4.65
C TRP A 323 1.96 19.48 4.26
N TRP A 324 1.02 19.54 5.19
CA TRP A 324 -0.34 19.10 4.95
C TRP A 324 -1.31 20.01 5.73
N THR A 325 -2.57 19.94 5.33
CA THR A 325 -3.69 20.66 5.95
C THR A 325 -4.83 19.67 6.18
N TYR A 326 -5.60 19.89 7.24
CA TYR A 326 -6.84 19.16 7.43
C TYR A 326 -7.95 19.83 6.62
N GLU A 327 -8.88 19.03 6.11
CA GLU A 327 -9.94 19.54 5.23
C GLU A 327 -10.79 20.67 5.86
N TYR A 328 -11.02 20.65 7.18
CA TYR A 328 -11.78 21.73 7.82
C TYR A 328 -11.04 23.08 7.76
N GLU A 329 -9.72 23.08 7.59
CA GLU A 329 -8.93 24.30 7.38
C GLU A 329 -9.06 24.81 5.94
N ASP A 330 -9.28 23.91 4.97
CA ASP A 330 -9.55 24.28 3.57
C ASP A 330 -10.91 25.02 3.47
N TYR A 331 -11.94 24.54 4.19
CA TYR A 331 -13.24 25.19 4.27
C TYR A 331 -13.24 26.54 5.01
N ALA A 332 -12.25 26.79 5.87
CA ALA A 332 -12.15 28.09 6.55
C ALA A 332 -11.96 29.21 5.53
N GLY A 333 -11.21 28.96 4.44
CA GLY A 333 -11.04 29.93 3.35
C GLY A 333 -12.35 30.24 2.63
N GLU A 334 -13.12 29.22 2.28
CA GLU A 334 -14.45 29.37 1.66
C GLU A 334 -15.43 30.12 2.57
N PHE A 335 -15.41 29.79 3.85
CA PHE A 335 -16.21 30.48 4.87
C PHE A 335 -15.88 31.98 4.91
N TRP A 336 -14.59 32.35 4.93
CA TRP A 336 -14.19 33.76 4.94
C TRP A 336 -14.52 34.48 3.63
N ASN A 337 -14.36 33.83 2.47
CA ASN A 337 -14.73 34.41 1.18
C ASN A 337 -16.23 34.71 1.10
N MET A 338 -17.06 33.81 1.65
CA MET A 338 -18.50 33.97 1.68
C MET A 338 -18.98 35.06 2.64
N ILE A 339 -18.31 35.26 3.77
CA ILE A 339 -18.59 36.41 4.66
C ILE A 339 -18.29 37.73 3.95
N GLN A 340 -17.24 37.77 3.13
CA GLN A 340 -16.86 38.97 2.39
C GLN A 340 -17.82 39.28 1.23
N ASP A 341 -18.49 38.27 0.69
CA ASP A 341 -19.46 38.41 -0.39
C ASP A 341 -20.89 38.52 0.19
N GLU A 342 -21.27 39.75 0.59
CA GLU A 342 -22.53 40.08 1.31
C GLU A 342 -23.84 39.57 0.65
N ALA A 343 -23.79 39.09 -0.59
CA ALA A 343 -24.93 38.57 -1.34
C ALA A 343 -25.22 37.07 -1.13
N SER A 344 -24.32 36.32 -0.49
CA SER A 344 -24.45 34.85 -0.38
C SER A 344 -25.23 34.46 0.88
N LYS A 345 -26.26 33.61 0.70
CA LYS A 345 -27.05 33.00 1.78
C LYS A 345 -26.13 32.47 2.88
N VAL A 346 -26.41 32.87 4.12
CA VAL A 346 -25.68 32.41 5.30
C VAL A 346 -25.67 30.87 5.33
N PRO A 347 -24.48 30.21 5.40
CA PRO A 347 -24.38 28.77 5.61
C PRO A 347 -25.16 28.36 6.84
N GLY A 348 -26.09 27.41 6.69
CA GLY A 348 -26.97 27.01 7.79
C GLY A 348 -28.29 27.76 7.88
N ALA A 349 -28.71 28.50 6.85
CA ALA A 349 -30.14 28.75 6.63
C ALA A 349 -30.80 27.42 6.26
N TRP A 350 -31.16 26.64 7.28
CA TRP A 350 -31.73 25.31 7.17
C TRP A 350 -32.92 25.32 6.20
N VAL A 351 -32.84 24.51 5.16
CA VAL A 351 -34.03 24.15 4.39
C VAL A 351 -34.75 23.11 5.26
N ASP A 352 -35.96 23.41 5.70
CA ASP A 352 -36.81 22.50 6.50
C ASP A 352 -37.33 21.32 5.64
N ASP A 353 -36.47 20.74 4.82
CA ASP A 353 -36.79 19.51 4.09
C ASP A 353 -36.62 18.34 5.05
N SER A 354 -37.60 17.42 5.04
CA SER A 354 -37.59 16.24 5.91
C SER A 354 -36.38 15.37 5.57
N TRP A 355 -35.35 15.43 6.42
CA TRP A 355 -34.10 14.70 6.27
C TRP A 355 -34.33 13.18 6.38
N ASP A 356 -34.01 12.42 5.33
CA ASP A 356 -33.94 10.96 5.37
C ASP A 356 -32.53 10.52 5.82
N PRO A 357 -32.40 9.71 6.89
CA PRO A 357 -31.12 9.16 7.32
C PRO A 357 -30.37 8.33 6.26
N ASP A 358 -31.08 7.75 5.28
CA ASP A 358 -30.46 6.98 4.20
C ASP A 358 -29.82 7.91 3.14
N ASP A 359 -30.39 9.09 2.88
CA ASP A 359 -29.84 10.10 1.96
C ASP A 359 -28.48 10.65 2.45
N TYR A 360 -28.27 10.73 3.76
CA TYR A 360 -26.98 11.15 4.34
C TYR A 360 -25.81 10.31 3.84
N ARG A 361 -26.02 9.02 3.58
CA ARG A 361 -24.94 8.14 3.11
C ARG A 361 -24.56 8.48 1.70
N GLU A 362 -25.54 8.54 0.80
CA GLU A 362 -25.30 8.87 -0.61
C GLU A 362 -24.68 10.26 -0.73
N GLU A 363 -25.19 11.25 0.01
CA GLU A 363 -24.61 12.60 0.02
C GLU A 363 -23.16 12.63 0.51
N VAL A 364 -22.81 11.90 1.57
CA VAL A 364 -21.43 11.85 2.07
C VAL A 364 -20.50 11.18 1.07
N TRP A 365 -20.96 10.11 0.40
CA TRP A 365 -20.21 9.44 -0.66
C TRP A 365 -20.03 10.34 -1.88
N ASP A 366 -21.07 11.06 -2.31
CA ASP A 366 -21.01 11.99 -3.44
C ASP A 366 -20.07 13.16 -3.13
N ARG A 367 -20.13 13.72 -1.92
CA ARG A 367 -19.18 14.76 -1.47
C ARG A 367 -17.74 14.24 -1.45
N LEU A 368 -17.54 13.01 -0.98
CA LEU A 368 -16.21 12.40 -0.95
C LEU A 368 -15.70 12.17 -2.37
N GLN A 369 -16.53 11.62 -3.25
CA GLN A 369 -16.18 11.39 -4.66
C GLN A 369 -15.87 12.71 -5.37
N ALA A 370 -16.70 13.75 -5.16
CA ALA A 370 -16.45 15.09 -5.67
C ALA A 370 -15.12 15.66 -5.16
N TRP A 371 -14.85 15.53 -3.86
CA TRP A 371 -13.58 15.94 -3.26
C TRP A 371 -12.39 15.16 -3.81
N GLU A 372 -12.54 13.90 -4.19
CA GLU A 372 -11.45 13.16 -4.85
C GLU A 372 -11.26 13.54 -6.32
N ASP A 373 -12.36 13.88 -7.00
CA ASP A 373 -12.37 14.25 -8.42
C ASP A 373 -11.88 15.69 -8.66
N GLU A 374 -12.01 16.57 -7.65
CA GLU A 374 -11.37 17.88 -7.66
C GLU A 374 -9.87 17.76 -7.94
N GLN A 375 -9.31 18.60 -8.80
CA GLN A 375 -7.87 18.59 -9.02
C GLN A 375 -7.17 19.21 -7.80
N PRO A 376 -6.30 18.48 -7.09
CA PRO A 376 -5.59 19.04 -5.97
C PRO A 376 -4.59 20.10 -6.46
N ILE A 377 -4.29 21.07 -5.60
CA ILE A 377 -3.30 22.12 -5.90
C ILE A 377 -1.95 21.43 -6.21
N PRO A 378 -1.19 21.89 -7.21
CA PRO A 378 0.15 21.33 -7.44
C PRO A 378 1.00 21.36 -6.17
N LEU A 379 1.67 20.25 -5.90
CA LEU A 379 2.48 20.06 -4.70
C LEU A 379 3.58 21.12 -4.67
N ILE A 380 3.68 21.85 -3.57
CA ILE A 380 4.68 22.90 -3.40
C ILE A 380 6.02 22.26 -3.01
N TRP A 381 7.01 22.36 -3.89
CA TRP A 381 8.38 21.95 -3.60
C TRP A 381 9.22 23.16 -3.21
N SER A 382 9.82 23.12 -2.02
CA SER A 382 10.65 24.22 -1.51
C SER A 382 12.02 23.72 -1.05
N GLU A 383 13.07 24.42 -1.48
CA GLU A 383 14.40 24.21 -0.90
C GLU A 383 14.46 24.84 0.48
N HIS A 384 14.98 24.08 1.45
CA HIS A 384 15.25 24.61 2.78
C HIS A 384 16.32 25.70 2.68
N ARG A 385 15.90 26.93 2.92
CA ARG A 385 16.80 28.07 3.07
C ARG A 385 16.99 28.31 4.56
N ARG A 386 18.23 28.25 5.05
CA ARG A 386 18.54 28.78 6.37
C ARG A 386 18.11 30.24 6.38
N VAL A 387 17.25 30.62 7.32
CA VAL A 387 16.91 32.01 7.57
C VAL A 387 18.24 32.71 7.85
N ARG A 388 18.71 33.52 6.90
CA ARG A 388 19.83 34.41 7.17
C ARG A 388 19.30 35.44 8.16
N PRO A 389 20.00 35.70 9.28
CA PRO A 389 19.67 36.84 10.12
C PRO A 389 19.62 38.09 9.22
N PRO A 390 18.70 39.05 9.47
CA PRO A 390 18.77 40.33 8.80
C PRO A 390 20.18 40.90 9.00
N ILE A 391 20.85 41.23 7.89
CA ILE A 391 22.20 41.81 7.87
C ILE A 391 22.14 43.23 8.41
#